data_AF-A0A7L5ZDY8-F1
#
_entry.id   AF-A0A7L5ZDY8-F1
#
_cell.length_a   1.000
_cell.length_b   1.000
_cell.length_c   1.000
_cell.angle_alpha   90.00
_cell.angle_beta   90.00
_cell.angle_gamma   90.00
#
_symmetry.space_group_name_H-M   'P 1'
#
loop_
_entity.id
_entity.type
_entity.pdbx_description
1 polymer ?
#
loop_
_entity_poly.entity_id
_entity_poly.type
_entity_poly.pdbx_seq_one_letter_code
_entity_poly.pdbx_strand_id
1 'polypeptide(L)'
;MSGPDGMRTLARADTPTGEVALRERGEGGDVVHELIVNGAFAMDSVNVDSELALAESVAVAGRSVLIGGLGLGCTAARVLDRGAARVRVVEQAAPLIDWAGRGITSTLARMADDPRVELAPAGVQDELADTAAAWDVILLDVDNGPSFLILDDNAGLYEAPG
;
A
#
# COMPACT_ATOMS: atom_id res chain seq x y z
N MET A 1 0.05 26.98 8.13
CA MET A 1 -1.34 27.35 8.45
C MET A 1 -2.10 26.05 8.67
N SER A 2 -2.50 25.76 9.89
CA SER A 2 -3.31 24.58 10.21
C SER A 2 -4.69 24.70 9.53
N GLY A 3 -5.12 23.65 8.83
CA GLY A 3 -6.48 23.57 8.29
C GLY A 3 -7.51 23.40 9.42
N PRO A 4 -8.82 23.50 9.12
CA PRO A 4 -9.87 23.70 10.11
C PRO A 4 -10.17 22.54 11.09
N ASP A 5 -9.30 21.52 11.24
CA ASP A 5 -9.56 20.35 12.10
C ASP A 5 -8.29 19.67 12.68
N GLY A 6 -7.17 20.39 12.80
CA GLY A 6 -5.89 19.77 13.19
C GLY A 6 -5.32 18.85 12.09
N MET A 7 -5.81 19.02 10.86
CA MET A 7 -5.35 18.31 9.67
C MET A 7 -4.10 18.99 9.08
N ARG A 8 -3.06 18.21 8.84
CA ARG A 8 -1.78 18.61 8.25
C ARG A 8 -1.43 17.71 7.08
N THR A 9 -1.09 18.28 5.92
CA THR A 9 -0.54 17.48 4.80
C THR A 9 0.94 17.24 5.07
N LEU A 10 1.36 15.98 5.14
CA LEU A 10 2.75 15.57 5.32
C LEU A 10 3.49 15.53 3.98
N ALA A 11 2.83 15.03 2.94
CA ALA A 11 3.37 14.99 1.59
C ALA A 11 2.24 15.02 0.55
N ARG A 12 2.59 15.49 -0.65
CA ARG A 12 1.71 15.55 -1.82
C ARG A 12 2.57 15.46 -3.07
N ALA A 13 2.11 14.73 -4.08
CA ALA A 13 2.77 14.63 -5.37
C ALA A 13 1.78 14.23 -6.46
N ASP A 14 2.05 14.68 -7.69
CA ASP A 14 1.38 14.19 -8.89
C ASP A 14 2.04 12.89 -9.36
N THR A 15 1.21 11.96 -9.85
CA THR A 15 1.63 10.73 -10.53
C THR A 15 1.00 10.70 -11.93
N PRO A 16 1.44 9.81 -12.83
CA PRO A 16 0.82 9.68 -14.15
C PRO A 16 -0.69 9.40 -14.12
N THR A 17 -1.18 8.82 -13.03
CA THR A 17 -2.56 8.37 -12.88
C THR A 17 -3.38 9.22 -11.91
N GLY A 18 -2.76 10.23 -11.29
CA GLY A 18 -3.46 11.08 -10.34
C GLY A 18 -2.59 11.68 -9.24
N GLU A 19 -3.16 12.63 -8.52
CA GLU A 19 -2.52 13.19 -7.33
C GLU A 19 -2.62 12.21 -6.16
N VAL A 20 -1.53 12.04 -5.42
CA VAL A 20 -1.52 11.39 -4.11
C VAL A 20 -1.13 12.38 -3.03
N ALA A 21 -1.76 12.29 -1.85
CA ALA A 21 -1.38 13.06 -0.69
C ALA A 21 -1.50 12.24 0.60
N LEU A 22 -0.48 12.35 1.45
CA LEU A 22 -0.50 11.84 2.81
C LEU A 22 -0.85 12.98 3.76
N ARG A 23 -1.89 12.78 4.55
CA ARG A 23 -2.32 13.72 5.58
C ARG A 23 -2.23 13.09 6.95
N GLU A 24 -2.24 13.95 7.94
CA GLU A 24 -2.16 13.64 9.35
C GLU A 24 -3.24 14.44 10.06
N ARG A 25 -4.04 13.79 10.91
CA ARG A 25 -5.02 14.46 11.76
C ARG A 25 -4.85 13.97 13.20
N GLY A 26 -5.01 14.90 14.13
CA GLY A 26 -4.86 14.65 15.56
C GLY A 26 -3.61 15.32 16.13
N GLU A 27 -3.50 15.31 17.45
CA GLU A 27 -2.36 15.85 18.19
C GLU A 27 -1.92 14.84 19.27
N GLY A 28 -0.64 14.82 19.60
CA GLY A 28 -0.10 13.91 20.63
C GLY A 28 0.17 12.50 20.10
N GLY A 29 -0.16 11.47 20.89
CA GLY A 29 0.04 10.06 20.52
C GLY A 29 -1.08 9.45 19.67
N ASP A 30 -2.19 10.16 19.52
CA ASP A 30 -3.40 9.70 18.80
C ASP A 30 -3.44 10.30 17.39
N VAL A 31 -2.41 10.01 16.60
CA VAL A 31 -2.25 10.52 15.24
C VAL A 31 -2.84 9.54 14.23
N VAL A 32 -3.72 10.04 13.37
CA VAL A 32 -4.28 9.29 12.24
C VAL A 32 -3.62 9.76 10.95
N HIS A 33 -3.10 8.83 10.17
CA HIS A 33 -2.60 9.10 8.83
C HIS A 33 -3.68 8.77 7.81
N GLU A 34 -3.89 9.64 6.84
CA GLU A 34 -4.87 9.47 5.77
C GLU A 34 -4.18 9.50 4.42
N LEU A 35 -4.50 8.55 3.55
CA LEU A 35 -4.12 8.56 2.15
C LEU A 35 -5.27 9.14 1.33
N ILE A 36 -4.95 10.14 0.52
CA ILE A 36 -5.87 10.83 -0.37
C ILE A 36 -5.39 10.59 -1.80
N VAL A 37 -6.29 10.15 -2.68
CA VAL A 37 -6.01 9.92 -4.10
C VAL A 37 -7.00 10.71 -4.92
N ASN A 38 -6.52 11.55 -5.84
CA ASN A 38 -7.34 12.43 -6.68
C ASN A 38 -8.34 13.29 -5.88
N GLY A 39 -7.92 13.73 -4.69
CA GLY A 39 -8.75 14.53 -3.78
C GLY A 39 -9.80 13.73 -2.99
N ALA A 40 -9.97 12.43 -3.28
CA ALA A 40 -10.87 11.53 -2.55
C ALA A 40 -10.11 10.83 -1.40
N PHE A 41 -10.82 10.60 -0.30
CA PHE A 41 -10.32 9.76 0.79
C PHE A 41 -10.19 8.32 0.30
N ALA A 42 -8.99 7.75 0.42
CA ALA A 42 -8.73 6.36 0.05
C ALA A 42 -8.75 5.44 1.27
N MET A 43 -7.94 5.75 2.29
CA MET A 43 -7.85 4.97 3.53
C MET A 43 -7.29 5.81 4.69
N ASP A 44 -7.40 5.27 5.91
CA ASP A 44 -6.73 5.80 7.10
C ASP A 44 -6.00 4.71 7.89
N SER A 45 -5.18 5.11 8.86
CA SER A 45 -4.42 4.20 9.72
C SER A 45 -5.21 3.61 10.90
N VAL A 46 -6.53 3.84 10.98
CA VAL A 46 -7.40 3.36 12.06
C VAL A 46 -8.28 2.20 11.58
N ASN A 47 -8.90 2.34 10.42
CA ASN A 47 -9.82 1.39 9.82
C ASN A 47 -9.06 0.45 8.87
N VAL A 48 -8.20 -0.39 9.44
CA VAL A 48 -7.28 -1.27 8.69
C VAL A 48 -7.76 -2.73 8.62
N ASP A 49 -9.04 -2.97 8.90
CA ASP A 49 -9.59 -4.34 9.02
C ASP A 49 -9.49 -5.13 7.70
N SER A 50 -9.63 -4.47 6.56
CA SER A 50 -9.47 -5.06 5.22
C SER A 50 -8.05 -5.59 5.00
N GLU A 51 -7.05 -4.79 5.36
CA GLU A 51 -5.63 -5.05 5.20
C GLU A 51 -5.21 -6.21 6.11
N LEU A 52 -5.72 -6.21 7.35
CA LEU A 52 -5.51 -7.30 8.29
C LEU A 52 -6.17 -8.60 7.79
N ALA A 53 -7.42 -8.53 7.33
CA ALA A 53 -8.13 -9.69 6.81
C ALA A 53 -7.44 -10.28 5.57
N LEU A 54 -6.98 -9.43 4.64
CA LEU A 54 -6.23 -9.84 3.46
C LEU A 54 -4.92 -10.54 3.86
N ALA A 55 -4.14 -9.91 4.75
CA ALA A 55 -2.90 -10.48 5.26
C ALA A 55 -3.11 -11.79 6.05
N GLU A 56 -4.31 -12.02 6.59
CA GLU A 56 -4.68 -13.22 7.36
C GLU A 56 -5.34 -14.33 6.54
N SER A 57 -5.84 -14.01 5.34
CA SER A 57 -6.59 -14.91 4.45
C SER A 57 -5.83 -16.18 4.05
N VAL A 58 -4.49 -16.13 4.06
CA VAL A 58 -3.61 -17.21 3.64
C VAL A 58 -2.44 -17.39 4.61
N ALA A 59 -1.84 -18.58 4.68
CA ALA A 59 -0.62 -18.77 5.48
C ALA A 59 0.57 -18.12 4.77
N VAL A 60 1.34 -17.30 5.50
CA VAL A 60 2.52 -16.57 4.97
C VAL A 60 3.82 -16.90 5.68
N ALA A 61 3.78 -17.62 6.81
CA ALA A 61 4.97 -17.95 7.58
C ALA A 61 6.01 -18.73 6.75
N GLY A 62 7.24 -18.22 6.68
CA GLY A 62 8.35 -18.82 5.93
C GLY A 62 8.25 -18.70 4.41
N ARG A 63 7.26 -17.96 3.88
CA ARG A 63 6.97 -17.86 2.45
C ARG A 63 7.48 -16.56 1.82
N SER A 64 7.69 -16.57 0.50
CA SER A 64 7.85 -15.37 -0.31
C SER A 64 6.48 -14.79 -0.67
N VAL A 65 6.29 -13.49 -0.44
CA VAL A 65 5.00 -12.81 -0.64
C VAL A 65 5.17 -11.62 -1.57
N LEU A 66 4.38 -11.58 -2.65
CA LEU A 66 4.18 -10.39 -3.45
C LEU A 66 2.92 -9.66 -2.97
N ILE A 67 3.03 -8.36 -2.76
CA ILE A 67 1.90 -7.49 -2.42
C ILE A 67 1.80 -6.43 -3.52
N GLY A 68 0.66 -6.40 -4.22
CA GLY A 68 0.33 -5.30 -5.13
C GLY A 68 -0.42 -4.22 -4.38
N GLY A 69 0.06 -2.98 -4.46
CA GLY A 69 -0.44 -1.84 -3.69
C GLY A 69 0.32 -1.63 -2.38
N LEU A 70 0.73 -0.39 -2.10
CA LEU A 70 1.42 -0.04 -0.85
C LEU A 70 0.46 0.52 0.21
N GLY A 71 -0.48 1.39 -0.18
CA GLY A 71 -1.36 2.09 0.74
C GLY A 71 -0.58 2.80 1.87
N LEU A 72 -0.96 2.55 3.12
CA LEU A 72 -0.22 3.00 4.32
C LEU A 72 0.75 1.94 4.89
N GLY A 73 0.95 0.82 4.17
CA GLY A 73 1.86 -0.26 4.56
C GLY A 73 1.28 -1.27 5.55
N CYS A 74 -0.02 -1.20 5.86
CA CYS A 74 -0.67 -2.03 6.88
C CYS A 74 -0.66 -3.53 6.51
N THR A 75 -1.00 -3.87 5.27
CA THR A 75 -0.97 -5.27 4.76
C THR A 75 0.45 -5.85 4.87
N ALA A 76 1.45 -5.13 4.38
CA ALA A 76 2.85 -5.57 4.44
C ALA A 76 3.37 -5.72 5.88
N ALA A 77 3.10 -4.75 6.76
CA ALA A 77 3.46 -4.82 8.16
C ALA A 77 2.85 -6.05 8.85
N ARG A 78 1.58 -6.35 8.57
CA ARG A 78 0.90 -7.53 9.12
C ARG A 78 1.48 -8.84 8.58
N VAL A 79 1.80 -8.91 7.29
CA VAL A 79 2.46 -10.08 6.68
C VAL A 79 3.83 -10.35 7.31
N LEU A 80 4.62 -9.31 7.59
CA LEU A 80 5.90 -9.41 8.29
C LEU A 80 5.73 -9.96 9.71
N ASP A 81 4.70 -9.50 10.43
CA ASP A 81 4.34 -9.98 11.78
C ASP A 81 3.93 -11.47 11.79
N ARG A 82 3.40 -11.96 10.67
CA ARG A 82 3.04 -13.37 10.49
C ARG A 82 4.21 -14.24 10.04
N GLY A 83 5.41 -13.68 9.94
CA GLY A 83 6.64 -14.43 9.72
C GLY A 83 6.93 -14.75 8.25
N ALA A 84 6.45 -13.93 7.31
CA ALA A 84 6.92 -14.01 5.93
C ALA A 84 8.45 -13.95 5.85
N ALA A 85 9.03 -14.75 4.96
CA ALA A 85 10.48 -14.84 4.78
C ALA A 85 11.01 -13.74 3.86
N ARG A 86 10.22 -13.37 2.85
CA ARG A 86 10.49 -12.27 1.92
C ARG A 86 9.18 -11.61 1.54
N VAL A 87 9.16 -10.29 1.45
CA VAL A 87 8.01 -9.50 1.02
C VAL A 87 8.47 -8.53 -0.06
N ARG A 88 7.82 -8.55 -1.23
CA ARG A 88 7.96 -7.51 -2.24
C ARG A 88 6.66 -6.73 -2.32
N VAL A 89 6.74 -5.42 -2.19
CA VAL A 89 5.59 -4.53 -2.36
C VAL A 89 5.81 -3.75 -3.65
N VAL A 90 4.84 -3.84 -4.57
CA VAL A 90 4.87 -3.12 -5.83
C VAL A 90 3.76 -2.08 -5.87
N GLU A 91 4.13 -0.86 -6.23
CA GLU A 91 3.25 0.31 -6.24
C GLU A 91 3.59 1.18 -7.45
N GLN A 92 2.57 1.56 -8.24
CA GLN A 92 2.76 2.40 -9.43
C GLN A 92 2.99 3.87 -9.04
N ALA A 93 2.40 4.31 -7.93
CA ALA A 93 2.62 5.65 -7.39
C ALA A 93 4.02 5.74 -6.75
N ALA A 94 5.04 5.98 -7.57
CA ALA A 94 6.44 6.14 -7.12
C ALA A 94 6.62 7.09 -5.92
N PRO A 95 5.86 8.20 -5.77
CA PRO A 95 5.93 9.02 -4.55
C PRO A 95 5.62 8.25 -3.26
N LEU A 96 4.68 7.29 -3.27
CA LEU A 96 4.38 6.49 -2.07
C LEU A 96 5.58 5.61 -1.67
N ILE A 97 6.29 5.03 -2.64
CA ILE A 97 7.52 4.26 -2.41
C ILE A 97 8.61 5.16 -1.81
N ASP A 98 8.81 6.35 -2.37
CA ASP A 98 9.76 7.33 -1.84
C ASP A 98 9.41 7.73 -0.41
N TRP A 99 8.12 7.94 -0.12
CA TRP A 99 7.65 8.33 1.21
C TRP A 99 7.84 7.19 2.22
N ALA A 100 7.68 5.95 1.79
CA ALA A 100 7.96 4.79 2.60
C ALA A 100 9.44 4.66 2.93
N GLY A 101 10.33 4.81 1.94
CA GLY A 101 11.77 4.79 2.15
C GLY A 101 12.29 5.92 3.02
N ARG A 102 11.59 7.06 3.08
CA ARG A 102 11.88 8.15 4.04
C ARG A 102 11.25 7.96 5.42
N GLY A 103 10.43 6.93 5.61
CA GLY A 103 9.75 6.67 6.88
C GLY A 103 8.82 7.80 7.31
N ILE A 104 8.04 8.38 6.39
CA ILE A 104 7.19 9.55 6.70
C ILE A 104 6.11 9.25 7.75
N THR A 105 5.74 7.97 7.92
CA THR A 105 4.95 7.45 9.04
C THR A 105 5.70 6.31 9.71
N SER A 106 5.38 6.02 10.97
CA SER A 106 5.98 4.90 11.70
C SER A 106 5.71 3.54 11.06
N THR A 107 4.50 3.31 10.53
CA THR A 107 4.15 2.07 9.83
C THR A 107 4.99 1.89 8.57
N LEU A 108 5.11 2.94 7.76
CA LEU A 108 5.91 2.90 6.54
C LEU A 108 7.40 2.72 6.85
N ALA A 109 7.94 3.44 7.85
CA ALA A 109 9.32 3.29 8.29
C ALA A 109 9.60 1.86 8.74
N ARG A 110 8.75 1.32 9.61
CA ARG A 110 8.88 -0.05 10.14
C ARG A 110 8.95 -1.10 9.03
N MET A 111 8.06 -0.99 8.04
CA MET A 111 8.04 -1.92 6.92
C MET A 111 9.24 -1.69 5.98
N ALA A 112 9.57 -0.46 5.63
CA ALA A 112 10.66 -0.15 4.70
C ALA A 112 12.04 -0.50 5.26
N ASP A 113 12.23 -0.41 6.58
CA ASP A 113 13.48 -0.75 7.27
C ASP A 113 13.65 -2.27 7.51
N ASP A 114 12.60 -3.08 7.31
CA ASP A 114 12.69 -4.53 7.52
C ASP A 114 13.52 -5.17 6.39
N PRO A 115 14.60 -5.91 6.69
CA PRO A 115 15.48 -6.48 5.66
C PRO A 115 14.81 -7.54 4.78
N ARG A 116 13.61 -8.00 5.14
CA ARG A 116 12.79 -8.92 4.34
C ARG A 116 12.00 -8.20 3.25
N VAL A 117 11.91 -6.87 3.30
CA VAL A 117 11.08 -6.06 2.41
C VAL A 117 11.89 -5.52 1.24
N GLU A 118 11.29 -5.61 0.07
CA GLU A 118 11.74 -4.93 -1.15
C GLU A 118 10.59 -4.07 -1.69
N LEU A 119 10.83 -2.78 -1.84
CA LEU A 119 9.86 -1.83 -2.40
C LEU A 119 10.21 -1.56 -3.87
N ALA A 120 9.24 -1.66 -4.77
CA ALA A 120 9.46 -1.41 -6.19
C ALA A 120 8.40 -0.47 -6.79
N PRO A 121 8.82 0.57 -7.54
CA PRO A 121 7.90 1.42 -8.29
C PRO A 121 7.47 0.71 -9.58
N ALA A 122 6.55 -0.25 -9.47
CA ALA A 122 6.13 -1.12 -10.56
C ALA A 122 4.63 -1.48 -10.45
N GLY A 123 4.02 -1.86 -11.57
CA GLY A 123 2.68 -2.43 -11.58
C GLY A 123 2.71 -3.91 -11.22
N VAL A 124 1.66 -4.38 -10.55
CA VAL A 124 1.54 -5.82 -10.24
C VAL A 124 1.41 -6.67 -11.50
N GLN A 125 0.82 -6.13 -12.56
CA GLN A 125 0.72 -6.81 -13.86
C GLN A 125 2.11 -7.10 -14.46
N ASP A 126 3.06 -6.17 -14.31
CA ASP A 126 4.43 -6.34 -14.80
C ASP A 126 5.16 -7.45 -14.04
N GLU A 127 4.99 -7.51 -12.72
CA GLU A 127 5.57 -8.57 -11.88
C GLU A 127 4.96 -9.94 -12.16
N LEU A 128 3.66 -10.01 -12.44
CA LEU A 128 2.98 -11.27 -12.76
C LEU A 128 3.31 -11.76 -14.19
N ALA A 129 3.65 -10.85 -15.10
CA ALA A 129 4.11 -11.20 -16.44
C ALA A 129 5.53 -11.81 -16.44
N ASP A 130 6.35 -11.51 -15.43
CA ASP A 130 7.68 -12.09 -15.28
C ASP A 130 7.62 -13.54 -14.75
N THR A 131 7.60 -14.49 -15.68
CA THR A 131 7.62 -15.92 -15.36
C THR A 131 8.88 -16.42 -14.65
N ALA A 132 9.96 -15.62 -14.57
CA ALA A 132 11.15 -15.97 -13.81
C ALA A 132 10.99 -15.70 -12.29
N ALA A 133 10.07 -14.81 -11.92
CA ALA A 133 9.73 -14.54 -10.52
C ALA A 133 8.67 -15.55 -10.04
N ALA A 134 9.00 -16.31 -8.99
CA ALA A 134 8.07 -17.22 -8.34
C ALA A 134 7.77 -16.76 -6.91
N TRP A 135 6.49 -16.47 -6.63
CA TRP A 135 5.98 -16.08 -5.32
C TRP A 135 5.12 -17.20 -4.75
N ASP A 136 5.33 -17.55 -3.48
CA ASP A 136 4.49 -18.56 -2.81
C ASP A 136 3.07 -18.02 -2.55
N VAL A 137 2.96 -16.70 -2.35
CA VAL A 137 1.71 -15.99 -2.08
C VAL A 137 1.71 -14.66 -2.84
N ILE A 138 0.57 -14.32 -3.43
CA ILE A 138 0.30 -13.01 -4.02
C ILE A 138 -0.93 -12.43 -3.32
N LEU A 139 -0.80 -11.22 -2.77
CA LEU A 139 -1.88 -10.46 -2.16
C LEU A 139 -2.11 -9.20 -3.01
N LEU A 140 -3.33 -9.02 -3.52
CA LEU A 140 -3.69 -7.87 -4.35
C LEU A 140 -4.54 -6.90 -3.54
N ASP A 141 -3.95 -5.75 -3.23
CA ASP A 141 -4.50 -4.65 -2.44
C ASP A 141 -4.47 -3.35 -3.26
N VAL A 142 -4.91 -3.46 -4.51
CA VAL A 142 -4.69 -2.43 -5.54
C VAL A 142 -5.87 -1.49 -5.75
N ASP A 143 -7.06 -1.80 -5.23
CA ASP A 143 -8.27 -0.96 -5.39
C ASP A 143 -9.38 -1.27 -4.37
N ASN A 144 -10.34 -0.34 -4.29
CA ASN A 144 -11.66 -0.53 -3.67
C ASN A 144 -12.64 -1.34 -4.55
N GLY A 145 -12.12 -2.34 -5.29
CA GLY A 145 -12.92 -3.28 -6.06
C GLY A 145 -13.59 -2.72 -7.34
N PRO A 146 -14.38 -3.55 -8.04
CA PRO A 146 -14.81 -3.32 -9.42
C PRO A 146 -15.87 -2.21 -9.61
N SER A 147 -16.43 -1.66 -8.53
CA SER A 147 -17.47 -0.62 -8.58
C SER A 147 -16.93 0.81 -8.45
N PHE A 148 -15.68 0.98 -8.02
CA PHE A 148 -15.01 2.27 -7.84
C PHE A 148 -13.51 2.09 -8.11
N LEU A 149 -13.17 1.89 -9.39
CA LEU A 149 -11.79 1.96 -9.84
C LEU A 149 -11.32 3.41 -9.66
N ILE A 150 -10.29 3.61 -8.85
CA ILE A 150 -9.60 4.90 -8.76
C ILE A 150 -8.63 5.04 -9.96
N LEU A 151 -8.29 3.91 -10.59
CA LEU A 151 -7.38 3.75 -11.72
C LEU A 151 -8.00 2.86 -12.80
N ASP A 152 -8.16 3.39 -14.02
CA ASP A 152 -8.66 2.62 -15.17
C ASP A 152 -7.73 1.44 -15.54
N ASP A 153 -6.43 1.52 -15.23
CA ASP A 153 -5.41 0.53 -15.60
C ASP A 153 -5.54 -0.81 -14.84
N ASN A 154 -6.23 -0.83 -13.70
CA ASN A 154 -6.43 -2.06 -12.91
C ASN A 154 -7.64 -2.88 -13.38
N ALA A 155 -8.43 -2.38 -14.34
CA ALA A 155 -9.62 -3.05 -14.84
C ALA A 155 -9.34 -4.51 -15.28
N GLY A 156 -8.20 -4.76 -15.93
CA GLY A 156 -7.81 -6.08 -16.40
C GLY A 156 -7.59 -7.15 -15.30
N LEU A 157 -7.38 -6.75 -14.04
CA LEU A 157 -7.25 -7.69 -12.91
C LEU A 157 -8.61 -8.27 -12.48
N TYR A 158 -9.71 -7.61 -12.84
CA TYR A 158 -11.07 -7.96 -12.46
C TYR A 158 -11.90 -8.51 -13.63
N GLU A 159 -11.34 -8.54 -14.84
CA GLU A 159 -11.99 -9.18 -15.99
C GLU A 159 -11.89 -10.71 -15.86
N ALA A 160 -13.01 -11.40 -16.10
CA ALA A 160 -12.99 -12.85 -16.19
C ALA A 160 -12.09 -13.28 -17.37
N PRO A 161 -11.28 -14.35 -17.23
CA PRO A 161 -10.56 -14.88 -18.38
C PRO A 161 -11.56 -15.19 -19.50
N GLY A 162 -11.26 -14.70 -20.71
CA GLY A 162 -12.00 -15.04 -21.93
C GLY A 162 -11.84 -16.49 -22.34
#